data_AF-A0A1S9BRM3-F1
#
_entry.id   AF-A0A1S9BRM3-F1
#
_cell.length_a   1.000
_cell.length_b   1.000
_cell.length_c   1.000
_cell.angle_alpha   90.00
_cell.angle_beta   90.00
_cell.angle_gamma   90.00
#
_symmetry.space_group_name_H-M   'P 1'
#
loop_
_entity.id
_entity.type
_entity.pdbx_description
1 polymer ?
#
loop_
_entity_poly.entity_id
_entity_poly.type
_entity_poly.pdbx_seq_one_letter_code
_entity_poly.pdbx_strand_id
1 'polypeptide(L)'
;MKYYRHFNKKGFTLIELLIIVVIVGILVAVSVPYFAHELEKTRETADIHTMRAAAALGQQFYYEGVVDKKSAEKAGMQWYDAATKDKSNAFAIYIPDKGIFSKKIYDDTIDDGLKAYGKGSNLDGGIDLIGEDGKWIYDPTIDYRKGVCQVSIFPNGDRKRVEVAWKELKKGKIRPFIGNNTNGKGGHYNEDTYPRLIIYIN
;
A
#
# COMPACT_ATOMS: atom_id res chain seq x y z
N MET A 1 22.52 71.89 -10.15
CA MET A 1 22.44 71.13 -11.41
C MET A 1 22.52 69.63 -11.06
N LYS A 2 21.44 68.86 -11.25
CA LYS A 2 21.38 67.41 -10.93
C LYS A 2 21.43 66.60 -12.23
N TYR A 3 22.46 65.78 -12.42
CA TYR A 3 22.58 64.87 -13.56
C TYR A 3 21.65 63.65 -13.36
N TYR A 4 20.58 63.55 -14.16
CA TYR A 4 19.75 62.35 -14.22
C TYR A 4 20.43 61.30 -15.12
N ARG A 5 21.02 60.29 -14.49
CA ARG A 5 21.57 59.11 -15.18
C ARG A 5 20.41 58.31 -15.77
N HIS A 6 20.20 58.40 -17.09
CA HIS A 6 19.25 57.56 -17.82
C HIS A 6 19.76 56.11 -17.81
N PHE A 7 19.18 55.27 -16.95
CA PHE A 7 19.31 53.83 -17.09
C PHE A 7 18.54 53.42 -18.35
N ASN A 8 19.28 52.94 -19.35
CA ASN A 8 18.72 52.47 -20.62
C ASN A 8 17.90 51.19 -20.34
N LYS A 9 16.62 51.34 -20.00
CA LYS A 9 15.70 50.23 -19.77
C LYS A 9 15.30 49.65 -21.13
N LYS A 10 16.11 48.73 -21.66
CA LYS A 10 15.68 47.88 -22.78
C LYS A 10 14.51 47.03 -22.29
N GLY A 11 13.33 47.24 -22.86
CA GLY A 11 12.15 46.42 -22.60
C GLY A 11 12.28 45.03 -23.23
N PHE A 12 11.54 44.07 -22.69
CA PHE A 12 11.48 42.70 -23.20
C PHE A 12 10.86 42.67 -24.60
N THR A 13 11.45 41.96 -25.54
CA THR A 13 10.95 41.83 -26.92
C THR A 13 9.98 40.66 -27.05
N LEU A 14 9.05 40.75 -28.01
CA LEU A 14 8.10 39.67 -28.31
C LEU A 14 8.81 38.39 -28.77
N ILE A 15 9.92 38.53 -29.50
CA ILE A 15 10.70 37.39 -29.99
C ILE A 15 11.44 36.67 -28.85
N GLU A 16 11.92 37.41 -27.85
CA GLU A 16 12.51 36.81 -26.64
C GLU A 16 11.47 35.98 -25.89
N LEU A 17 10.23 36.47 -25.77
CA LEU A 17 9.14 35.70 -25.16
C LEU A 17 8.82 34.44 -25.99
N LEU A 18 8.77 34.57 -27.31
CA LEU A 18 8.40 33.49 -28.22
C LEU A 18 9.36 32.30 -28.12
N ILE A 19 10.67 32.56 -28.14
CA ILE A 19 11.68 31.51 -28.06
C ILE A 19 11.61 30.79 -26.70
N ILE A 20 11.36 31.52 -25.61
CA ILE A 20 11.24 30.93 -24.27
C ILE A 20 10.05 29.98 -24.21
N VAL A 21 8.89 30.39 -24.72
CA VAL A 21 7.69 29.54 -24.72
C VAL A 21 7.91 28.28 -25.54
N VAL A 22 8.62 28.37 -26.68
CA VAL A 22 8.98 27.20 -27.49
C VAL A 22 9.90 26.25 -26.73
N ILE A 23 10.94 26.75 -26.08
CA ILE A 23 11.87 25.92 -25.31
C ILE A 23 11.14 25.25 -24.13
N VAL A 24 10.34 26.00 -23.37
CA VAL A 24 9.53 25.46 -22.25
C VAL A 24 8.54 24.42 -22.76
N GLY A 25 7.91 24.63 -23.92
CA GLY A 25 7.01 23.66 -24.54
C GLY A 25 7.69 22.32 -24.83
N ILE A 26 8.90 22.34 -25.39
CA ILE A 26 9.68 21.12 -25.66
C ILE A 26 10.04 20.39 -24.35
N LEU A 27 10.48 21.14 -23.33
CA LEU A 27 10.82 20.56 -22.03
C LEU A 27 9.60 19.88 -21.39
N VAL A 28 8.46 20.58 -21.33
CA VAL A 28 7.22 20.05 -20.76
C VAL A 28 6.74 18.78 -21.50
N ALA A 29 6.84 18.76 -22.84
CA ALA A 29 6.39 17.63 -23.65
C ALA A 29 7.13 16.32 -23.31
N VAL A 30 8.43 16.37 -23.02
CA VAL A 30 9.22 15.19 -22.63
C VAL A 30 9.10 14.92 -21.13
N SER A 31 9.11 15.96 -20.29
CA SER A 31 9.14 15.82 -18.84
C SER A 31 7.86 15.25 -18.24
N VAL A 32 6.68 15.67 -18.72
CA VAL A 32 5.40 15.24 -18.14
C VAL A 32 5.18 13.71 -18.16
N PRO A 33 5.31 13.01 -19.30
CA PRO A 33 5.11 11.55 -19.31
C PRO A 33 6.17 10.81 -18.50
N TYR A 34 7.42 11.29 -18.51
CA TYR A 34 8.50 10.71 -17.71
C TYR A 34 8.22 10.80 -16.20
N PHE A 35 7.84 11.99 -15.72
CA PHE A 35 7.50 12.19 -14.32
C PHE A 35 6.25 11.39 -13.91
N ALA A 36 5.24 11.30 -14.78
CA ALA A 36 4.06 10.49 -14.50
C ALA A 36 4.42 9.01 -14.25
N HIS A 37 5.29 8.44 -15.07
CA HIS A 37 5.75 7.05 -14.89
C HIS A 37 6.52 6.83 -13.58
N GLU A 38 7.46 7.72 -13.27
CA GLU A 38 8.24 7.61 -12.03
C GLU A 38 7.39 7.85 -10.76
N LEU A 39 6.33 8.65 -10.86
CA LEU A 39 5.37 8.81 -9.78
C LEU A 39 4.61 7.51 -9.48
N GLU A 40 4.16 6.76 -10.50
CA GLU A 40 3.48 5.47 -10.28
C GLU A 40 4.45 4.44 -9.67
N LYS A 41 5.70 4.35 -10.15
CA LYS A 41 6.73 3.51 -9.52
C LYS A 41 6.97 3.85 -8.05
N THR A 42 6.96 5.14 -7.72
CA THR A 42 7.16 5.60 -6.34
C THR A 42 5.98 5.22 -5.45
N ARG A 43 4.75 5.22 -5.98
CA ARG A 43 3.55 4.77 -5.27
C ARG A 43 3.61 3.28 -4.97
N GLU A 44 3.94 2.47 -5.97
CA GLU A 44 4.16 1.03 -5.83
C GLU A 44 5.25 0.73 -4.78
N THR A 45 6.40 1.41 -4.87
CA THR A 45 7.50 1.26 -3.91
C THR A 45 7.05 1.62 -2.49
N ALA A 46 6.29 2.70 -2.31
CA ALA A 46 5.77 3.11 -1.02
C ALA A 46 4.78 2.10 -0.42
N ASP A 47 3.96 1.47 -1.25
CA ASP A 47 3.01 0.44 -0.83
C ASP A 47 3.76 -0.83 -0.40
N ILE A 48 4.77 -1.26 -1.16
CA ILE A 48 5.65 -2.39 -0.79
C ILE A 48 6.40 -2.12 0.52
N HIS A 49 6.93 -0.91 0.71
CA HIS A 49 7.55 -0.52 1.99
C HIS A 49 6.56 -0.60 3.15
N THR A 50 5.32 -0.16 2.93
CA THR A 50 4.25 -0.26 3.92
C THR A 50 3.94 -1.71 4.27
N MET A 51 3.89 -2.61 3.29
CA MET A 51 3.71 -4.05 3.53
C MET A 51 4.85 -4.65 4.37
N ARG A 52 6.10 -4.29 4.07
CA ARG A 52 7.27 -4.77 4.84
C ARG A 52 7.24 -4.28 6.29
N ALA A 53 6.90 -3.02 6.51
CA ALA A 53 6.76 -2.47 7.86
C ALA A 53 5.64 -3.17 8.65
N ALA A 54 4.50 -3.41 7.99
CA ALA A 54 3.39 -4.17 8.56
C ALA A 54 3.80 -5.60 8.94
N ALA A 55 4.57 -6.27 8.07
CA ALA A 55 5.05 -7.63 8.31
C ALA A 55 6.01 -7.70 9.50
N ALA A 56 6.94 -6.75 9.61
CA ALA A 56 7.86 -6.64 10.74
C ALA A 56 7.11 -6.48 12.07
N LEU A 57 6.06 -5.64 12.10
CA LEU A 57 5.20 -5.50 13.29
C LEU A 57 4.47 -6.82 13.61
N GLY A 58 4.00 -7.54 12.59
CA GLY A 58 3.38 -8.86 12.79
C GLY A 58 4.34 -9.88 13.39
N GLN A 59 5.60 -9.89 12.94
CA GLN A 59 6.63 -10.76 13.51
C GLN A 59 6.92 -10.41 14.97
N GLN A 60 7.00 -9.11 15.29
CA GLN A 60 7.17 -8.65 16.66
C GLN A 60 6.05 -9.19 17.56
N PHE A 61 4.78 -9.01 17.17
CA PHE A 61 3.64 -9.51 17.95
C PHE A 61 3.65 -11.04 18.12
N TYR A 62 4.09 -11.78 17.09
CA TYR A 62 4.29 -13.22 17.22
C TYR A 62 5.33 -13.55 18.31
N TYR A 63 6.50 -12.92 18.27
CA TYR A 63 7.57 -13.16 19.26
C TYR A 63 7.21 -12.65 20.67
N GLU A 64 6.32 -11.68 20.78
CA GLU A 64 5.72 -11.24 22.06
C GLU A 64 4.69 -12.25 22.62
N GLY A 65 4.34 -13.29 21.86
CA GLY A 65 3.53 -14.42 22.31
C GLY A 65 2.09 -14.43 21.81
N VAL A 66 1.78 -13.75 20.70
CA VAL A 66 0.48 -13.90 20.02
C VAL A 66 0.42 -15.27 19.32
N VAL A 67 -0.09 -16.28 20.02
CA VAL A 67 -0.10 -17.69 19.57
C VAL A 67 -1.48 -18.36 19.60
N ASP A 68 -2.45 -17.72 20.24
CA ASP A 68 -3.81 -18.22 20.40
C ASP A 68 -4.81 -17.06 20.49
N LYS A 69 -6.10 -17.40 20.56
CA LYS A 69 -7.17 -16.41 20.68
C LYS A 69 -6.99 -15.48 21.88
N LYS A 70 -6.60 -16.01 23.05
CA LYS A 70 -6.50 -15.24 24.30
C LYS A 70 -5.38 -14.20 24.21
N SER A 71 -4.22 -14.60 23.70
CA SER A 71 -3.06 -13.74 23.51
C SER A 71 -3.32 -12.69 22.42
N ALA A 72 -3.96 -13.06 21.30
CA ALA A 72 -4.36 -12.12 20.26
C ALA A 72 -5.32 -11.04 20.79
N GLU A 73 -6.35 -11.43 21.53
CA GLU A 73 -7.31 -10.48 22.11
C GLU A 73 -6.67 -9.56 23.14
N LYS A 74 -5.76 -10.07 23.97
CA LYS A 74 -4.96 -9.27 24.91
C LYS A 74 -4.09 -8.25 24.18
N ALA A 75 -3.55 -8.62 23.02
CA ALA A 75 -2.76 -7.75 22.15
C ALA A 75 -3.62 -6.78 21.31
N GLY A 76 -4.95 -6.79 21.48
CA GLY A 76 -5.86 -5.91 20.74
C GLY A 76 -6.15 -6.35 19.30
N MET A 77 -5.74 -7.57 18.93
CA MET A 77 -5.97 -8.18 17.61
C MET A 77 -7.26 -9.01 17.61
N GLN A 78 -7.74 -9.33 16.41
CA GLN A 78 -8.82 -10.29 16.21
C GLN A 78 -8.26 -11.70 16.01
N TRP A 79 -9.11 -12.71 16.19
CA TRP A 79 -8.77 -14.10 15.96
C TRP A 79 -9.79 -14.73 15.02
N TYR A 80 -9.30 -15.41 13.98
CA TYR A 80 -10.10 -16.23 13.10
C TYR A 80 -9.85 -17.70 13.40
N ASP A 81 -10.94 -18.45 13.59
CA ASP A 81 -10.90 -19.89 13.82
C ASP A 81 -11.20 -20.61 12.51
N ALA A 82 -10.18 -21.25 11.94
CA ALA A 82 -10.30 -22.02 10.71
C ALA A 82 -10.56 -23.50 11.02
N ALA A 83 -10.91 -24.28 10.00
CA ALA A 83 -11.12 -25.72 10.14
C ALA A 83 -9.86 -26.46 10.63
N THR A 84 -8.67 -25.90 10.39
CA THR A 84 -7.38 -26.48 10.76
C THR A 84 -6.51 -25.44 11.48
N LYS A 85 -5.72 -25.90 12.47
CA LYS A 85 -4.93 -25.00 13.33
C LYS A 85 -3.90 -24.16 12.57
N ASP A 86 -3.37 -24.67 11.46
CA ASP A 86 -2.40 -23.99 10.58
C ASP A 86 -3.01 -22.83 9.78
N LYS A 87 -4.35 -22.79 9.68
CA LYS A 87 -5.13 -21.73 9.03
C LYS A 87 -5.78 -20.77 10.03
N SER A 88 -5.85 -21.11 11.31
CA SER A 88 -6.30 -20.18 12.35
C SER A 88 -5.23 -19.13 12.61
N ASN A 89 -5.65 -17.87 12.70
CA ASN A 89 -4.72 -16.74 12.76
C ASN A 89 -5.22 -15.58 13.60
N ALA A 90 -4.27 -14.86 14.20
CA ALA A 90 -4.51 -13.52 14.71
C ALA A 90 -4.43 -12.53 13.54
N PHE A 91 -5.27 -11.51 13.50
CA PHE A 91 -5.19 -10.49 12.47
C PHE A 91 -5.61 -9.10 12.95
N ALA A 92 -5.03 -8.08 12.32
CA ALA A 92 -5.36 -6.68 12.52
C ALA A 92 -4.99 -5.84 11.29
N ILE A 93 -5.49 -4.61 11.20
CA ILE A 93 -5.10 -3.68 10.14
C ILE A 93 -3.89 -2.88 10.60
N TYR A 94 -2.88 -2.74 9.75
CA TYR A 94 -1.72 -1.88 10.04
C TYR A 94 -2.09 -0.39 9.87
N ILE A 95 -1.56 0.46 10.75
CA ILE A 95 -1.75 1.91 10.72
C ILE A 95 -0.38 2.56 10.48
N PRO A 96 -0.03 2.91 9.23
CA PRO A 96 1.34 3.28 8.86
C PRO A 96 1.87 4.56 9.53
N ASP A 97 1.02 5.56 9.73
CA ASP A 97 1.39 6.84 10.35
C ASP A 97 1.75 6.70 11.83
N LYS A 98 1.28 5.62 12.48
CA LYS A 98 1.51 5.36 13.91
C LYS A 98 2.44 4.17 14.16
N GLY A 99 2.66 3.32 13.17
CA GLY A 99 3.43 2.08 13.34
C GLY A 99 2.77 1.10 14.31
N ILE A 100 1.44 1.07 14.38
CA ILE A 100 0.67 0.20 15.28
C ILE A 100 -0.40 -0.58 14.52
N PHE A 101 -0.99 -1.57 15.18
CA PHE A 101 -2.22 -2.20 14.70
C PHE A 101 -3.47 -1.42 15.10
N SER A 102 -4.49 -1.51 14.25
CA SER A 102 -5.84 -1.06 14.57
C SER A 102 -6.36 -1.84 15.76
N LYS A 103 -7.08 -1.13 16.64
CA LYS A 103 -7.71 -1.76 17.79
C LYS A 103 -8.91 -2.58 17.32
N LYS A 104 -9.11 -3.73 17.94
CA LYS A 104 -10.38 -4.45 17.89
C LYS A 104 -11.50 -3.56 18.43
N ILE A 105 -12.50 -3.23 17.59
CA ILE A 105 -13.77 -2.65 18.03
C ILE A 105 -14.80 -3.79 18.08
N TYR A 106 -15.51 -3.90 19.21
CA TYR A 106 -16.47 -4.98 19.49
C TYR A 106 -17.83 -4.81 18.79
N ASP A 107 -18.00 -3.74 18.00
CA ASP A 107 -19.22 -3.45 17.22
C ASP A 107 -19.10 -3.84 15.73
N ASP A 108 -18.09 -4.63 15.39
CA ASP A 108 -17.73 -5.06 14.04
C ASP A 108 -17.19 -3.96 13.10
N THR A 109 -16.89 -2.75 13.60
CA THR A 109 -16.24 -1.70 12.81
C THR A 109 -14.78 -1.50 13.22
N ILE A 110 -13.82 -2.17 12.57
CA ILE A 110 -12.39 -1.81 12.70
C ILE A 110 -12.10 -0.43 12.07
N ASP A 111 -13.11 0.16 11.43
CA ASP A 111 -12.96 1.26 10.48
C ASP A 111 -13.11 2.66 11.11
N ASP A 112 -13.39 2.76 12.42
CA ASP A 112 -13.70 4.05 13.03
C ASP A 112 -12.45 4.95 13.08
N GLY A 113 -12.39 5.88 12.13
CA GLY A 113 -11.25 6.76 11.87
C GLY A 113 -10.17 6.19 10.95
N LEU A 114 -10.29 4.94 10.48
CA LEU A 114 -9.35 4.35 9.54
C LEU A 114 -9.58 4.92 8.14
N LYS A 115 -8.51 5.32 7.45
CA LYS A 115 -8.54 5.80 6.07
C LYS A 115 -7.72 4.86 5.21
N ALA A 116 -8.20 4.65 3.98
CA ALA A 116 -7.41 3.94 2.98
C ALA A 116 -6.12 4.71 2.73
N TYR A 117 -5.03 3.97 2.56
CA TYR A 117 -3.70 4.55 2.43
C TYR A 117 -2.86 3.92 1.32
N GLY A 118 -3.38 2.89 0.64
CA GLY A 118 -2.74 2.40 -0.58
C GLY A 118 -2.62 3.51 -1.61
N LYS A 119 -1.49 3.54 -2.30
CA LYS A 119 -1.13 4.62 -3.23
C LYS A 119 -1.18 4.16 -4.67
N GLY A 120 -0.97 2.87 -4.90
CA GLY A 120 -0.91 2.26 -6.22
C GLY A 120 -2.19 2.37 -7.02
N SER A 121 -2.02 2.48 -8.32
CA SER A 121 -3.10 2.58 -9.30
C SER A 121 -3.04 1.43 -10.31
N ASN A 122 -4.04 1.32 -11.16
CA ASN A 122 -4.03 0.37 -12.27
C ASN A 122 -3.07 0.75 -13.42
N LEU A 123 -2.31 1.84 -13.26
CA LEU A 123 -1.26 2.27 -14.19
C LEU A 123 0.13 1.88 -13.69
N ASP A 124 0.23 1.19 -12.56
CA ASP A 124 1.49 0.71 -12.03
C ASP A 124 2.02 -0.44 -12.92
N GLY A 125 3.33 -0.65 -12.92
CA GLY A 125 3.97 -1.65 -13.77
C GLY A 125 5.49 -1.59 -13.71
N GLY A 126 6.03 -1.06 -12.61
CA GLY A 126 7.45 -0.81 -12.46
C GLY A 126 8.19 -1.94 -11.77
N ILE A 127 7.51 -2.76 -10.96
CA ILE A 127 8.15 -3.74 -10.10
C ILE A 127 7.45 -5.10 -10.17
N ASP A 128 8.15 -6.08 -10.74
CA ASP A 128 7.70 -7.47 -10.70
C ASP A 128 8.15 -8.14 -9.40
N LEU A 129 7.29 -8.11 -8.38
CA LEU A 129 7.54 -8.79 -7.09
C LEU A 129 6.72 -10.06 -6.96
N ILE A 130 7.38 -11.20 -7.18
CA ILE A 130 6.81 -12.53 -7.02
C ILE A 130 7.40 -13.20 -5.76
N GLY A 131 6.53 -13.75 -4.93
CA GLY A 131 6.91 -14.53 -3.75
C GLY A 131 7.39 -15.93 -4.11
N GLU A 132 7.97 -16.65 -3.15
CA GLU A 132 8.46 -18.02 -3.33
C GLU A 132 7.36 -19.00 -3.78
N ASP A 133 6.09 -18.71 -3.47
CA ASP A 133 4.95 -19.50 -3.89
C ASP A 133 4.46 -19.19 -5.32
N GLY A 134 5.22 -18.38 -6.08
CA GLY A 134 4.93 -18.01 -7.46
C GLY A 134 3.80 -16.98 -7.60
N LYS A 135 3.34 -16.39 -6.50
CA LYS A 135 2.26 -15.39 -6.48
C LYS A 135 2.82 -14.00 -6.33
N TRP A 136 2.07 -13.02 -6.81
CA TRP A 136 2.40 -11.62 -6.61
C TRP A 136 2.49 -11.29 -5.13
N ILE A 137 3.54 -10.58 -4.72
CA ILE A 137 3.57 -9.90 -3.42
C ILE A 137 2.72 -8.65 -3.52
N TYR A 138 2.84 -7.95 -4.65
CA TYR A 138 2.10 -6.77 -5.03
C TYR A 138 1.80 -6.88 -6.52
N ASP A 139 0.54 -6.88 -6.90
CA ASP A 139 0.13 -6.95 -8.31
C ASP A 139 -0.04 -5.52 -8.84
N PRO A 140 0.83 -5.04 -9.75
CA PRO A 140 0.81 -3.65 -10.22
C PRO A 140 -0.40 -3.32 -11.08
N THR A 141 -1.22 -4.30 -11.46
CA THR A 141 -2.41 -4.06 -12.28
C THR A 141 -3.66 -3.70 -11.47
N ILE A 142 -3.55 -3.73 -10.14
CA ILE A 142 -4.67 -3.47 -9.22
C ILE A 142 -4.65 -2.03 -8.69
N ASP A 143 -5.83 -1.42 -8.53
CA ASP A 143 -5.99 -0.13 -7.85
C ASP A 143 -6.04 -0.32 -6.32
N TYR A 144 -4.99 0.14 -5.63
CA TYR A 144 -4.84 0.05 -4.18
C TYR A 144 -5.36 1.27 -3.43
N ARG A 145 -5.91 2.29 -4.09
CA ARG A 145 -6.29 3.57 -3.45
C ARG A 145 -7.39 3.45 -2.39
N LYS A 146 -8.15 2.35 -2.40
CA LYS A 146 -9.14 2.00 -1.36
C LYS A 146 -8.59 0.99 -0.34
N GLY A 147 -7.30 0.71 -0.41
CA GLY A 147 -6.64 -0.38 0.28
C GLY A 147 -6.14 -0.01 1.67
N VAL A 148 -6.17 -1.02 2.55
CA VAL A 148 -5.46 -1.07 3.82
C VAL A 148 -4.76 -2.42 3.95
N CYS A 149 -3.62 -2.49 4.61
CA CYS A 149 -2.89 -3.74 4.83
C CYS A 149 -3.46 -4.45 6.05
N GLN A 150 -3.98 -5.65 5.86
CA GLN A 150 -4.21 -6.59 6.94
C GLN A 150 -2.93 -7.39 7.18
N VAL A 151 -2.56 -7.53 8.44
CA VAL A 151 -1.52 -8.46 8.89
C VAL A 151 -2.21 -9.65 9.54
N SER A 152 -1.79 -10.85 9.14
CA SER A 152 -2.29 -12.13 9.63
C SER A 152 -1.12 -12.94 10.19
N ILE A 153 -1.15 -13.25 11.47
CA ILE A 153 -0.16 -14.09 12.15
C ILE A 153 -0.76 -15.48 12.25
N PHE A 154 -0.13 -16.47 11.60
CA PHE A 154 -0.46 -17.89 11.69
C PHE A 154 0.55 -18.55 12.63
N PRO A 155 0.26 -18.67 13.93
CA PRO A 155 1.26 -19.09 14.91
C PRO A 155 1.35 -20.62 15.08
N ASN A 156 0.43 -21.37 14.47
CA ASN A 156 0.25 -22.80 14.70
C ASN A 156 0.48 -23.61 13.43
N GLY A 157 0.67 -24.92 13.59
CA GLY A 157 0.96 -25.85 12.49
C GLY A 157 2.40 -25.78 11.99
N ASP A 158 2.68 -26.50 10.91
CA ASP A 158 4.04 -26.66 10.35
C ASP A 158 4.48 -25.45 9.52
N ARG A 159 3.55 -24.55 9.19
CA ARG A 159 3.79 -23.36 8.34
C ARG A 159 3.48 -22.07 9.09
N LYS A 160 4.17 -21.89 10.23
CA LYS A 160 4.09 -20.66 11.01
C LYS A 160 4.60 -19.49 10.18
N ARG A 161 3.82 -18.42 10.11
CA ARG A 161 4.14 -17.29 9.22
C ARG A 161 3.35 -16.04 9.58
N VAL A 162 3.87 -14.92 9.11
CA VAL A 162 3.15 -13.65 9.02
C VAL A 162 2.83 -13.40 7.56
N GLU A 163 1.57 -13.12 7.28
CA GLU A 163 1.12 -12.71 5.95
C GLU A 163 0.64 -11.26 6.00
N VAL A 164 0.94 -10.49 4.95
CA VAL A 164 0.43 -9.14 4.75
C VAL A 164 -0.25 -9.07 3.40
N ALA A 165 -1.48 -8.58 3.39
CA ALA A 165 -2.19 -8.31 2.14
C ALA A 165 -3.10 -7.10 2.20
N TRP A 166 -3.32 -6.55 1.01
CA TRP A 166 -4.22 -5.44 0.78
C TRP A 166 -5.68 -5.91 0.81
N LYS A 167 -6.45 -5.25 1.66
CA LYS A 167 -7.89 -5.40 1.81
C LYS A 167 -8.59 -4.10 1.42
N GLU A 168 -9.76 -4.19 0.81
CA GLU A 168 -10.57 -3.01 0.54
C GLU A 168 -11.13 -2.48 1.85
N LEU A 169 -10.92 -1.20 2.12
CA LEU A 169 -11.54 -0.51 3.24
C LEU A 169 -13.02 -0.31 2.93
N LYS A 170 -13.85 -1.17 3.51
CA LYS A 170 -15.30 -1.13 3.36
C LYS A 170 -15.95 -1.34 4.72
N LYS A 171 -16.97 -0.53 5.02
CA LYS A 171 -17.79 -0.70 6.23
C LYS A 171 -18.47 -2.07 6.21
N GLY A 172 -18.44 -2.75 7.35
CA GLY A 172 -19.13 -4.01 7.58
C GLY A 172 -18.19 -5.13 8.02
N LYS A 173 -18.75 -6.33 8.17
CA LYS A 173 -18.06 -7.48 8.76
C LYS A 173 -17.05 -8.17 7.84
N ILE A 174 -17.12 -7.89 6.53
CA ILE A 174 -16.29 -8.56 5.51
C ILE A 174 -15.42 -7.51 4.83
N ARG A 175 -14.10 -7.70 4.90
CA ARG A 175 -13.13 -6.94 4.11
C ARG A 175 -12.59 -7.82 2.98
N PRO A 176 -13.06 -7.63 1.74
CA PRO A 176 -12.57 -8.40 0.61
C PRO A 176 -11.11 -8.02 0.32
N PHE A 177 -10.38 -8.92 -0.33
CA PHE A 177 -9.09 -8.57 -0.91
C PHE A 177 -9.28 -7.48 -1.96
N ILE A 178 -8.33 -6.55 -2.05
CA ILE A 178 -8.27 -5.56 -3.13
C ILE A 178 -8.19 -6.31 -4.47
N GLY A 179 -8.92 -5.81 -5.48
CA GLY A 179 -9.03 -6.46 -6.80
C GLY A 179 -10.17 -7.47 -6.94
N ASN A 180 -10.86 -7.86 -5.86
CA ASN A 180 -11.90 -8.90 -5.91
C ASN A 180 -13.26 -8.44 -6.48
N ASN A 181 -13.33 -7.31 -7.21
CA ASN A 181 -14.59 -6.82 -7.80
C ASN A 181 -14.43 -5.85 -8.99
N THR A 182 -13.31 -5.90 -9.73
CA THR A 182 -13.11 -5.08 -10.93
C THR A 182 -13.12 -5.94 -12.18
N ASN A 183 -14.18 -5.82 -12.98
CA ASN A 183 -14.30 -6.38 -14.32
C ASN A 183 -13.01 -6.15 -15.12
N GLY A 184 -12.33 -7.23 -15.50
CA GLY A 184 -11.26 -7.17 -16.50
C GLY A 184 -9.89 -7.70 -16.07
N LYS A 185 -9.84 -8.91 -15.48
CA LYS A 185 -8.82 -9.97 -15.70
C LYS A 185 -9.14 -11.17 -14.80
N GLY A 186 -10.04 -12.04 -15.28
CA GLY A 186 -10.13 -13.49 -15.02
C GLY A 186 -9.78 -14.18 -13.67
N GLY A 187 -9.66 -13.52 -12.53
CA GLY A 187 -9.30 -14.21 -11.28
C GLY A 187 -9.95 -13.57 -10.05
N HIS A 188 -10.88 -14.27 -9.43
CA HIS A 188 -11.33 -13.95 -8.08
C HIS A 188 -10.15 -14.17 -7.13
N TYR A 189 -9.60 -13.10 -6.55
CA TYR A 189 -8.63 -13.25 -5.46
C TYR A 189 -9.36 -13.84 -4.25
N ASN A 190 -9.15 -15.13 -4.01
CA ASN A 190 -9.55 -15.83 -2.80
C ASN A 190 -8.32 -15.98 -1.88
N GLU A 191 -8.49 -16.58 -0.70
CA GLU A 191 -7.40 -16.79 0.28
C GLU A 191 -6.17 -17.56 -0.29
N ASP A 192 -6.30 -18.21 -1.44
CA ASP A 192 -5.21 -18.94 -2.07
C ASP A 192 -4.57 -18.19 -3.23
N THR A 193 -5.18 -17.15 -3.79
CA THR A 193 -4.70 -16.49 -5.03
C THR A 193 -4.34 -15.02 -4.85
N TYR A 194 -4.65 -14.42 -3.71
CA TYR A 194 -4.43 -12.99 -3.45
C TYR A 194 -2.94 -12.59 -3.40
N PRO A 195 -2.59 -11.37 -3.86
CA PRO A 195 -1.24 -10.85 -3.71
C PRO A 195 -0.89 -10.62 -2.24
N ARG A 196 0.27 -11.12 -1.81
CA ARG A 196 0.64 -11.10 -0.40
C ARG A 196 2.13 -11.23 -0.15
N LEU A 197 2.59 -10.56 0.90
CA LEU A 197 3.90 -10.80 1.47
C LEU A 197 3.80 -11.90 2.52
N ILE A 198 4.60 -12.95 2.41
CA ILE A 198 4.71 -14.01 3.42
C ILE A 198 6.10 -13.94 4.05
N ILE A 199 6.15 -14.01 5.38
CA ILE A 199 7.38 -14.22 6.13
C ILE A 199 7.20 -15.45 7.00
N TYR A 200 7.93 -16.52 6.70
CA TYR A 200 7.94 -17.72 7.53
C TYR A 200 8.66 -17.46 8.85
N ILE A 201 8.17 -18.11 9.91
CA ILE A 201 8.73 -18.01 11.24
C ILE A 201 9.26 -19.38 11.64
N ASN A 202 10.52 -19.40 12.09
CA ASN A 202 11.21 -20.59 12.59
C ASN A 202 10.97 -20.79 14.09
#